data_AF-A0A938WVH8-F1
#
_entry.id   AF-A0A938WVH8-F1
#
_cell.length_a   1.000
_cell.length_b   1.000
_cell.length_c   1.000
_cell.angle_alpha   90.00
_cell.angle_beta   90.00
_cell.angle_gamma   90.00
#
_symmetry.space_group_name_H-M   'P 1'
#
loop_
_entity.id
_entity.type
_entity.pdbx_description
1 polymer ?
#
loop_
_entity_poly.entity_id
_entity_poly.type
_entity_poly.pdbx_seq_one_letter_code
_entity_poly.pdbx_strand_id
1 'polypeptide(L)'
;MTDANIIEIFCILDEFCKYFASELKKHTLDICGKRRRNRPCLMSNSEVMTILVLFHILRHRDLKSFYLGYVCNHMRKEFPHRLSYNRFVERQAKVGLHLLLFLQTCALGKCTGISIIDSTPLKSCNIKRAHSHRTMKGWA
;
A
#
# COMPACT_ATOMS: atom_id res chain seq x y z
N MET A 1 21.02 -1.38 -2.87
CA MET A 1 20.00 -2.31 -3.38
C MET A 1 20.37 -2.58 -4.82
N THR A 2 20.60 -3.84 -5.19
CA THR A 2 20.98 -4.22 -6.57
C THR A 2 19.73 -4.34 -7.43
N ASP A 3 19.88 -4.17 -8.75
CA ASP A 3 18.76 -4.28 -9.71
C ASP A 3 18.06 -5.65 -9.59
N ALA A 4 18.82 -6.71 -9.31
CA ALA A 4 18.31 -8.05 -9.06
C ALA A 4 17.27 -8.11 -7.92
N ASN A 5 17.49 -7.38 -6.83
CA ASN A 5 16.57 -7.38 -5.69
C ASN A 5 15.25 -6.66 -6.01
N ILE A 6 15.29 -5.65 -6.88
CA ILE A 6 14.07 -4.93 -7.31
C ILE A 6 13.25 -5.82 -8.24
N ILE A 7 13.91 -6.50 -9.17
CA ILE A 7 13.27 -7.42 -10.12
C ILE A 7 12.61 -8.58 -9.35
N GLU A 8 13.29 -9.16 -8.38
CA GLU A 8 12.75 -10.25 -7.56
C GLU A 8 11.48 -9.83 -6.81
N ILE A 9 11.51 -8.68 -6.12
CA ILE A 9 10.33 -8.12 -5.45
C ILE A 9 9.20 -7.89 -6.45
N PHE A 10 9.52 -7.30 -7.62
CA PHE A 10 8.53 -7.04 -8.66
C PHE A 10 7.88 -8.34 -9.16
N CYS A 11 8.68 -9.38 -9.46
CA CYS A 11 8.18 -10.66 -9.95
C CYS A 11 7.19 -11.30 -8.96
N ILE A 12 7.54 -11.34 -7.67
CA ILE A 12 6.66 -11.89 -6.63
C ILE A 12 5.33 -11.10 -6.57
N LEU A 13 5.41 -9.78 -6.58
CA LEU A 13 4.23 -8.91 -6.53
C LEU A 13 3.37 -9.02 -7.80
N ASP A 14 4.00 -9.19 -8.96
CA ASP A 14 3.32 -9.31 -10.25
C ASP A 14 2.56 -10.64 -10.38
N GLU A 15 3.17 -11.75 -9.96
CA GLU A 15 2.50 -13.05 -9.87
C GLU A 15 1.30 -12.99 -8.92
N PHE A 16 1.47 -12.38 -7.74
CA PHE A 16 0.38 -12.17 -6.80
C PHE A 16 -0.75 -11.32 -7.42
N CYS A 17 -0.41 -10.21 -8.09
CA CYS A 17 -1.41 -9.35 -8.72
C CYS A 17 -2.20 -10.08 -9.80
N LYS A 18 -1.55 -10.91 -10.62
CA LYS A 18 -2.21 -11.71 -11.66
C LYS A 18 -3.16 -12.74 -11.05
N TYR A 19 -2.71 -13.47 -10.04
CA TYR A 19 -3.54 -14.42 -9.31
C TYR A 19 -4.75 -13.71 -8.67
N PHE A 20 -4.50 -12.66 -7.90
CA PHE A 20 -5.53 -11.95 -7.17
C PHE A 20 -6.54 -11.24 -8.08
N ALA A 21 -6.11 -10.68 -9.22
CA ALA A 21 -7.03 -10.11 -10.19
C ALA A 21 -8.00 -11.15 -10.77
N SER A 22 -7.55 -12.38 -10.97
CA SER A 22 -8.39 -13.48 -11.44
C SER A 22 -9.42 -13.90 -10.39
N GLU A 23 -9.02 -14.00 -9.12
CA GLU A 23 -9.91 -14.32 -8.00
C GLU A 23 -10.91 -13.21 -7.72
N LEU A 24 -10.45 -11.95 -7.71
CA LEU A 24 -11.33 -10.79 -7.58
C LEU A 24 -12.43 -10.80 -8.64
N LYS A 25 -12.10 -11.15 -9.89
CA LYS A 25 -13.08 -11.16 -10.98
C LYS A 25 -14.16 -12.24 -10.75
N LYS A 26 -13.82 -13.40 -10.20
CA LYS A 26 -14.77 -14.48 -9.86
C LYS A 26 -15.74 -14.06 -8.75
N HIS A 27 -15.25 -13.33 -7.76
CA HIS A 27 -16.01 -12.92 -6.58
C HIS A 27 -16.63 -11.52 -6.68
N THR A 28 -16.40 -10.79 -7.78
CA THR A 28 -17.03 -9.48 -8.00
C THR A 28 -18.46 -9.67 -8.48
N LEU A 29 -19.41 -9.15 -7.70
CA LEU A 29 -20.82 -9.12 -8.11
C LEU A 29 -21.01 -8.13 -9.25
N ASP A 30 -21.70 -8.57 -10.30
CA ASP A 30 -22.08 -7.69 -11.40
C ASP A 30 -23.22 -6.77 -10.96
N ILE A 31 -22.99 -5.46 -11.02
CA ILE A 31 -24.01 -4.47 -10.71
C ILE A 31 -24.84 -4.27 -11.96
N CYS A 32 -26.05 -4.83 -11.96
CA CYS A 32 -26.97 -4.74 -13.09
C CYS A 32 -27.20 -3.26 -13.50
N GLY A 33 -27.03 -2.96 -14.80
CA GLY A 33 -27.37 -1.68 -15.40
C GLY A 33 -26.32 -0.56 -15.35
N LYS A 34 -25.17 -0.71 -14.66
CA LYS A 34 -24.12 0.33 -14.63
C LYS A 34 -22.82 -0.15 -15.29
N ARG A 35 -22.60 0.25 -16.55
CA ARG A 35 -21.32 0.02 -17.25
C ARG A 35 -20.19 0.78 -16.55
N ARG A 36 -19.22 0.05 -16.00
CA ARG A 36 -18.01 0.64 -15.42
C ARG A 36 -16.92 0.77 -16.48
N ARG A 37 -16.25 1.91 -16.51
CA ARG A 37 -15.12 2.15 -17.43
C ARG A 37 -13.92 1.30 -16.99
N ASN A 38 -13.57 0.29 -17.79
CA ASN A 38 -12.37 -0.51 -17.59
C ASN A 38 -11.22 0.03 -18.47
N ARG A 39 -10.51 1.06 -18.00
CA ARG A 39 -9.33 1.59 -18.68
C ARG A 39 -8.07 1.15 -17.94
N PRO A 40 -7.10 0.49 -18.62
CA PRO A 40 -5.82 0.20 -18.00
C PRO A 40 -5.12 1.52 -17.63
N CYS A 41 -4.45 1.53 -16.48
CA CYS A 41 -3.53 2.62 -16.17
C CYS A 41 -2.27 2.46 -17.00
N LEU A 42 -1.52 3.55 -17.09
CA LEU A 42 -0.18 3.52 -17.63
C LEU A 42 0.78 2.67 -16.77
N MET A 43 0.68 2.79 -15.44
CA MET A 43 1.48 2.02 -14.47
C MET A 43 0.63 0.89 -13.87
N SER A 44 1.18 -0.33 -13.82
CA SER A 44 0.51 -1.52 -13.28
C SER A 44 0.33 -1.42 -11.76
N ASN A 45 -0.55 -2.26 -11.20
CA ASN A 45 -0.68 -2.33 -9.75
C ASN A 45 0.60 -2.89 -9.11
N SER A 46 1.26 -3.87 -9.75
CA SER A 46 2.51 -4.48 -9.27
C SER A 46 3.65 -3.47 -9.21
N GLU A 47 3.78 -2.57 -10.19
CA GLU A 47 4.76 -1.48 -10.16
C GLU A 47 4.53 -0.53 -8.97
N VAL A 48 3.28 -0.11 -8.75
CA VAL A 48 2.92 0.76 -7.61
C VAL A 48 3.22 0.08 -6.28
N MET A 49 2.88 -1.21 -6.13
CA MET A 49 3.21 -2.00 -4.94
C MET A 49 4.71 -2.06 -4.71
N THR A 50 5.48 -2.31 -5.76
CA THR A 50 6.94 -2.39 -5.69
C THR A 50 7.51 -1.08 -5.16
N ILE A 51 7.07 0.07 -5.69
CA ILE A 51 7.52 1.39 -5.22
C ILE A 51 7.20 1.60 -3.73
N LEU A 52 6.02 1.19 -3.26
CA LEU A 52 5.64 1.30 -1.85
C LEU A 52 6.49 0.39 -0.94
N VAL A 53 6.76 -0.83 -1.38
CA VAL A 53 7.63 -1.76 -0.65
C VAL A 53 9.07 -1.21 -0.58
N LEU A 54 9.59 -0.70 -1.71
CA LEU A 54 10.90 -0.07 -1.79
C LEU A 54 11.03 1.14 -0.85
N PHE A 55 9.99 1.97 -0.76
CA PHE A 55 9.96 3.10 0.17
C PHE A 55 10.24 2.65 1.61
N HIS A 56 9.64 1.53 2.04
CA HIS A 56 9.83 0.98 3.38
C HIS A 56 11.20 0.28 3.54
N ILE A 57 11.65 -0.50 2.56
CA ILE A 57 12.95 -1.19 2.60
C ILE A 57 14.10 -0.19 2.67
N LEU A 58 14.03 0.88 1.88
CA LEU A 58 15.03 1.95 1.84
C LEU A 58 14.90 2.95 3.01
N ARG A 59 13.89 2.77 3.87
CA ARG A 59 13.66 3.57 5.10
C ARG A 59 13.57 5.08 4.85
N HIS A 60 12.98 5.49 3.73
CA HIS A 60 12.72 6.91 3.49
C HIS A 60 11.62 7.44 4.43
N ARG A 61 11.73 8.69 4.85
CA ARG A 61 10.77 9.32 5.77
C ARG A 61 9.58 9.95 5.05
N ASP A 62 9.82 10.54 3.88
CA ASP A 62 8.80 11.24 3.09
C ASP A 62 8.62 10.58 1.72
N LEU A 63 7.39 10.16 1.44
CA LEU A 63 7.03 9.48 0.21
C LEU A 63 7.13 10.40 -1.00
N LYS A 64 6.84 11.69 -0.84
CA LYS A 64 6.90 12.67 -1.94
C LYS A 64 8.34 12.86 -2.41
N SER A 65 9.24 13.11 -1.47
CA SER A 65 10.66 13.27 -1.74
C SER A 65 11.28 11.99 -2.30
N PHE A 66 10.88 10.82 -1.78
CA PHE A 66 11.31 9.54 -2.34
C PHE A 66 10.87 9.36 -3.80
N TYR A 67 9.58 9.55 -4.08
CA TYR A 67 9.04 9.33 -5.43
C TYR A 67 9.63 10.32 -6.45
N LEU A 68 9.60 11.62 -6.15
CA LEU A 68 10.06 12.65 -7.08
C LEU A 68 11.59 12.74 -7.17
N GLY A 69 12.28 12.61 -6.03
CA GLY A 69 13.72 12.76 -5.94
C GLY A 69 14.48 11.51 -6.34
N TYR A 70 14.00 10.33 -5.94
CA TYR A 70 14.71 9.07 -6.17
C TYR A 70 14.12 8.27 -7.34
N VAL A 71 12.85 7.88 -7.26
CA VAL A 71 12.22 7.00 -8.28
C VAL A 71 12.20 7.67 -9.65
N CYS A 72 11.77 8.94 -9.72
CA CYS A 72 11.67 9.66 -10.99
C CYS A 72 13.02 10.03 -11.62
N ASN A 73 14.10 10.09 -10.84
CA ASN A 73 15.41 10.51 -11.34
C ASN A 73 16.38 9.35 -11.55
N HIS A 74 16.42 8.42 -10.61
CA HIS A 74 17.40 7.32 -10.61
C HIS A 74 16.82 6.00 -11.11
N MET A 75 15.52 5.75 -10.92
CA MET A 75 14.88 4.47 -11.32
C MET A 75 14.17 4.57 -12.67
N ARG A 76 14.81 5.26 -13.62
CA ARG A 76 14.13 5.62 -14.87
C ARG A 76 13.93 4.45 -15.81
N LYS A 77 14.83 3.47 -15.75
CA LYS A 77 14.86 2.29 -16.61
C LYS A 77 13.85 1.24 -16.12
N GLU A 78 13.75 1.12 -14.81
CA GLU A 78 12.93 0.15 -14.08
C GLU A 78 11.46 0.54 -14.15
N PHE A 79 11.16 1.85 -14.04
CA PHE A 79 9.80 2.37 -14.12
C PHE A 79 9.69 3.39 -15.26
N PRO A 80 9.67 3.00 -16.54
CA PRO A 80 9.70 3.94 -17.67
C PRO A 80 8.47 4.87 -17.70
N HIS A 81 7.32 4.37 -17.27
CA HIS A 81 6.03 5.06 -17.40
C HIS A 81 5.48 5.60 -16.08
N ARG A 82 6.19 6.55 -15.49
CA ARG A 82 5.85 7.16 -14.20
C ARG A 82 4.62 8.04 -14.26
N LEU A 83 3.79 7.96 -13.22
CA LEU A 83 2.65 8.84 -13.01
C LEU A 83 3.08 10.16 -12.35
N SER A 84 2.25 11.20 -12.43
CA SER A 84 2.41 12.37 -11.55
C SER A 84 2.24 11.95 -10.09
N TYR A 85 2.90 12.64 -9.15
CA TYR A 85 2.84 12.28 -7.73
C TYR A 85 1.39 12.23 -7.20
N ASN A 86 0.55 13.21 -7.54
CA ASN A 86 -0.85 13.23 -7.11
C ASN A 86 -1.60 11.99 -7.62
N ARG A 87 -1.39 11.63 -8.90
CA ARG A 87 -2.01 10.45 -9.49
C ARG A 87 -1.49 9.15 -8.87
N PHE A 88 -0.21 9.11 -8.49
CA PHE A 88 0.37 8.00 -7.75
C PHE A 88 -0.30 7.84 -6.38
N VAL A 89 -0.49 8.93 -5.62
CA VAL A 89 -1.17 8.92 -4.31
C VAL A 89 -2.63 8.46 -4.44
N GLU A 90 -3.39 8.97 -5.42
CA GLU A 90 -4.74 8.49 -5.71
C GLU A 90 -4.79 6.98 -5.96
N ARG A 91 -3.75 6.44 -6.62
CA ARG A 91 -3.65 5.01 -6.91
C ARG A 91 -3.33 4.16 -5.70
N GLN A 92 -2.62 4.68 -4.71
CA GLN A 92 -2.28 3.94 -3.49
C GLN A 92 -3.53 3.42 -2.78
N ALA A 93 -4.61 4.19 -2.73
CA ALA A 93 -5.86 3.75 -2.10
C ALA A 93 -6.43 2.47 -2.75
N LYS A 94 -6.32 2.34 -4.08
CA LYS A 94 -6.77 1.15 -4.81
C LYS A 94 -5.84 -0.05 -4.58
N VAL A 95 -4.54 0.22 -4.53
CA VAL A 95 -3.49 -0.79 -4.40
C VAL A 95 -3.35 -1.25 -2.94
N GLY A 96 -3.75 -0.43 -1.96
CA GLY A 96 -3.61 -0.72 -0.54
C GLY A 96 -4.26 -2.04 -0.13
N LEU A 97 -5.42 -2.37 -0.69
CA LEU A 97 -6.05 -3.68 -0.44
C LEU A 97 -5.20 -4.85 -0.97
N HIS A 98 -4.62 -4.70 -2.17
CA HIS A 98 -3.76 -5.74 -2.74
C HIS A 98 -2.52 -5.94 -1.88
N LEU A 99 -1.92 -4.84 -1.41
CA LEU A 99 -0.72 -4.88 -0.58
C LEU A 99 -1.00 -5.46 0.81
N LEU A 100 -2.12 -5.09 1.43
CA LEU A 100 -2.52 -5.66 2.71
C LEU A 100 -2.71 -7.18 2.60
N LEU A 101 -3.42 -7.64 1.56
CA LEU A 101 -3.65 -9.07 1.35
C LEU A 101 -2.35 -9.80 1.04
N PHE A 102 -1.50 -9.25 0.17
CA PHE A 102 -0.17 -9.82 -0.08
C PHE A 102 0.63 -10.00 1.20
N LEU A 103 0.65 -8.97 2.06
CA LEU A 103 1.34 -9.07 3.35
C LEU A 103 0.73 -10.19 4.19
N GLN A 104 -0.60 -10.22 4.33
CA GLN A 104 -1.28 -11.21 5.15
C GLN A 104 -1.12 -12.65 4.66
N THR A 105 -1.17 -12.89 3.35
CA THR A 105 -1.18 -14.24 2.78
C THR A 105 0.20 -14.78 2.46
N CYS A 106 1.15 -13.90 2.11
CA CYS A 106 2.43 -14.31 1.55
C CYS A 106 3.63 -13.87 2.39
N ALA A 107 3.58 -12.71 3.05
CA ALA A 107 4.77 -12.11 3.67
C ALA A 107 4.78 -12.16 5.21
N LEU A 108 3.62 -12.25 5.87
CA LEU A 108 3.56 -12.39 7.32
C LEU A 108 4.03 -13.79 7.71
N GLY A 109 5.00 -13.84 8.62
CA GLY A 109 5.46 -15.09 9.21
C GLY A 109 4.36 -15.76 10.05
N LYS A 110 4.51 -17.06 10.30
CA LYS A 110 3.64 -17.77 11.25
C LYS A 110 3.79 -17.13 12.63
N CYS A 111 2.68 -16.70 13.21
CA CYS A 111 2.68 -16.21 14.59
C CYS A 111 3.15 -17.34 15.50
N THR A 112 4.23 -17.11 16.24
CA THR A 112 4.82 -18.07 17.19
C THR A 112 4.04 -18.16 18.51
N GLY A 113 2.83 -17.57 18.56
CA GLY A 113 1.95 -17.51 19.73
C GLY A 113 1.97 -16.17 20.46
N ILE A 114 2.90 -15.28 20.13
CA ILE A 114 2.99 -13.94 20.72
C ILE A 114 2.83 -12.89 19.62
N SER A 115 1.65 -12.27 19.58
CA SER A 115 1.38 -11.11 18.73
C SER A 115 1.36 -9.85 19.58
N ILE A 116 2.35 -8.98 19.40
CA ILE A 116 2.38 -7.66 20.03
C ILE A 116 1.59 -6.72 19.13
N ILE A 117 0.44 -6.26 19.63
CA ILE A 117 -0.36 -5.22 18.98
C ILE A 117 -0.25 -3.99 19.87
N ASP A 118 0.46 -2.97 19.41
CA ASP A 118 0.41 -1.66 20.06
C ASP A 118 -0.97 -1.04 19.80
N SER A 119 -1.61 -0.59 20.87
CA SER A 119 -2.82 0.20 20.74
C SER A 119 -2.46 1.54 20.12
N THR A 120 -3.01 1.84 18.94
CA THR A 120 -3.00 3.22 18.44
C THR A 120 -3.81 4.05 19.42
N PRO A 121 -3.24 5.09 20.06
CA PRO A 121 -3.93 5.85 21.08
C PRO A 121 -5.16 6.52 20.47
N LEU A 122 -6.34 6.15 20.97
CA LEU A 122 -7.58 6.79 20.58
C LEU A 122 -7.61 8.19 21.20
N LYS A 123 -7.22 9.20 20.42
CA LYS A 123 -7.18 10.60 20.88
C LYS A 123 -8.61 11.07 21.17
N SER A 124 -9.05 10.91 22.41
CA SER A 124 -10.34 11.39 22.91
C SER A 124 -10.41 12.92 22.91
N CYS A 125 -9.30 13.56 23.30
CA CYS A 125 -9.17 15.01 23.31
C CYS A 125 -7.71 15.46 23.18
N ASN A 126 -7.50 16.78 23.05
CA ASN A 126 -6.19 17.39 23.20
C ASN A 126 -5.70 17.22 24.65
N ILE A 127 -4.40 16.94 24.86
CA ILE A 127 -3.79 16.71 26.18
C ILE A 127 -4.11 17.82 27.19
N LYS A 128 -4.21 19.08 26.72
CA LYS A 128 -4.57 20.23 27.56
C LYS A 128 -5.98 20.14 28.17
N ARG A 129 -6.87 19.33 27.58
CA ARG A 129 -8.27 19.15 28.01
C ARG A 129 -8.51 17.83 28.72
N ALA A 130 -7.48 17.01 28.94
CA ALA A 130 -7.58 15.67 29.51
C ALA A 130 -8.37 15.66 30.84
N HIS A 131 -8.09 16.61 31.73
CA HIS A 131 -8.75 16.71 33.05
C HIS A 131 -10.22 17.17 32.99
N SER A 132 -10.64 17.79 31.87
CA SER A 132 -12.01 18.29 31.68
C SER A 132 -12.90 17.36 30.84
N HIS A 133 -12.35 16.27 30.33
CA HIS A 133 -13.02 15.41 29.38
C HIS A 133 -14.11 14.57 30.07
N ARG A 134 -15.37 14.73 29.64
CA ARG A 134 -16.53 14.06 30.27
C ARG A 134 -16.91 12.75 29.58
N THR A 135 -16.65 12.62 28.27
CA THR A 135 -17.15 11.52 27.42
C THR A 135 -16.39 10.21 27.54
N MET A 136 -15.16 10.22 28.08
CA MET A 136 -14.34 9.01 28.34
C MET A 136 -13.92 8.92 29.82
N LYS A 137 -14.74 9.49 30.73
CA LYS A 137 -14.47 9.48 32.16
C LYS A 137 -14.61 8.04 32.69
N GLY A 138 -13.53 7.46 33.21
CA GLY A 138 -13.49 6.08 33.73
C GLY A 138 -13.04 5.00 32.73
N TRP A 139 -12.67 5.40 31.51
CA TRP A 139 -12.10 4.50 30.47
C TRP A 139 -10.58 4.70 30.30
N ALA A 140 -9.98 5.56 31.12
CA ALA A 140 -8.56 5.90 31.13
C ALA A 140 -7.88 5.32 32.36
#